data_AF-A0A3A4B0Q1-F1
#
_entry.id   AF-A0A3A4B0Q1-F1
#
_cell.length_a   1.000
_cell.length_b   1.000
_cell.length_c   1.000
_cell.angle_alpha   90.00
_cell.angle_beta   90.00
_cell.angle_gamma   90.00
#
_symmetry.space_group_name_H-M   'P 1'
#
loop_
_entity.id
_entity.type
_entity.pdbx_description
1 polymer ?
#
loop_
_entity_poly.entity_id
_entity_poly.type
_entity_poly.pdbx_seq_one_letter_code
_entity_poly.pdbx_strand_id
1 'polypeptide(L)' 'MEGFPEWAVWRSDAGRVWATLRRGLTGEEWEAGCSRTVDGDDARRLAEALEEQRRRQAEARRLRRLRETAARRGAAS' A
#
# COMPACT_ATOMS: atom_id res chain seq x y z
N MET A 1 -14.49 -2.86 -7.25
CA MET A 1 -13.33 -2.24 -6.57
C MET A 1 -13.72 -1.05 -5.71
N GLU A 2 -14.98 -0.98 -5.28
CA GLU A 2 -15.39 -0.09 -4.21
C GLU A 2 -14.66 -0.56 -2.94
N GLY A 3 -13.82 0.30 -2.35
CA GLY A 3 -12.97 -0.04 -1.21
C GLY A 3 -11.51 0.39 -1.31
N PHE A 4 -11.03 0.78 -2.49
CA PHE A 4 -9.63 1.22 -2.70
C PHE A 4 -9.53 2.62 -3.33
N PRO A 5 -10.02 3.69 -2.67
CA PRO A 5 -10.04 5.04 -3.25
C PRO A 5 -8.64 5.62 -3.50
N GLU A 6 -7.62 5.15 -2.77
CA GLU A 6 -6.22 5.57 -2.98
C GLU A 6 -5.60 5.02 -4.29
N TRP A 7 -6.28 4.09 -4.96
CA TRP A 7 -5.78 3.41 -6.16
C TRP A 7 -6.55 3.83 -7.41
N ALA A 8 -5.82 4.08 -8.50
CA ALA A 8 -6.39 4.22 -9.83
C ALA A 8 -6.35 2.85 -10.50
N VAL A 9 -7.51 2.35 -10.95
CA VAL A 9 -7.63 1.03 -11.54
C VAL A 9 -7.86 1.12 -13.04
N TRP A 10 -7.21 0.23 -13.76
CA TRP A 10 -7.20 0.14 -15.21
C TRP A 10 -7.50 -1.29 -15.64
N ARG A 11 -8.01 -1.42 -16.86
CA ARG A 11 -8.26 -2.69 -17.52
C ARG A 11 -7.85 -2.57 -18.98
N SER A 12 -7.11 -3.55 -19.49
CA SER A 12 -6.81 -3.62 -20.92
C SER A 12 -7.97 -4.27 -21.68
N ASP A 13 -7.97 -4.06 -22.99
CA ASP A 13 -8.81 -4.77 -23.95
C ASP A 13 -8.60 -6.30 -23.92
N ALA A 14 -7.36 -6.74 -23.71
CA ALA A 14 -6.99 -8.16 -23.52
C ALA A 14 -7.43 -8.74 -22.15
N GLY A 15 -8.15 -7.98 -21.33
CA GLY A 15 -8.72 -8.46 -20.07
C GLY A 15 -7.81 -8.36 -18.84
N ARG A 16 -6.55 -7.95 -18.99
CA ARG A 16 -5.64 -7.72 -17.84
C ARG A 16 -6.15 -6.55 -17.00
N VAL A 17 -6.00 -6.64 -15.68
CA VAL A 17 -6.35 -5.55 -14.77
C VAL A 17 -5.15 -5.19 -13.92
N TRP A 18 -4.98 -3.89 -13.64
CA TRP A 18 -3.94 -3.42 -12.74
C TRP A 18 -4.38 -2.16 -12.03
N ALA A 19 -3.71 -1.86 -10.93
CA ALA A 19 -3.94 -0.66 -10.16
C ALA A 19 -2.63 0.05 -9.86
N THR A 20 -2.66 1.38 -9.88
CA THR A 20 -1.55 2.23 -9.49
C THR A 20 -1.96 3.13 -8.34
N LEU A 21 -1.15 3.15 -7.29
CA LEU A 21 -1.35 4.03 -6.14
C LEU A 21 -1.23 5.48 -6.58
N ARG A 22 -2.22 6.31 -6.23
CA ARG A 22 -2.31 7.73 -6.67
C ARG A 22 -1.24 8.63 -6.05
N ARG A 23 -0.67 8.21 -4.92
CA ARG A 23 0.40 8.90 -4.20
C ARG A 23 1.72 8.13 -4.29
N GLY A 24 2.81 8.79 -3.92
CA GLY A 24 4.09 8.11 -3.67
C GLY A 24 4.03 7.20 -2.44
N LEU A 25 4.90 6.19 -2.41
CA LEU A 25 5.18 5.39 -1.21
C LEU A 25 6.03 6.21 -0.24
N THR A 26 5.78 6.07 1.06
CA THR A 26 6.71 6.59 2.08
C THR A 26 7.96 5.72 2.15
N GLY A 27 9.01 6.19 2.83
CA GLY A 27 10.22 5.38 3.06
C GLY A 27 9.91 4.07 3.78
N GLU A 28 9.06 4.09 4.81
CA GLU A 28 8.68 2.88 5.54
C GLU A 28 7.82 1.92 4.71
N GLU A 29 6.99 2.43 3.80
CA GLU A 29 6.24 1.58 2.88
C GLU A 29 7.14 0.94 1.83
N TRP A 30 8.17 1.65 1.37
CA TRP A 30 9.24 1.09 0.53
C TRP A 30 9.98 -0.04 1.25
N GLU A 31 10.43 0.19 2.48
CA GLU A 31 11.12 -0.83 3.29
C GLU A 31 10.23 -2.03 3.62
N ALA A 32 8.92 -1.82 3.72
CA ALA A 32 7.92 -2.89 3.90
C ALA A 32 7.61 -3.67 2.60
N GLY A 33 8.31 -3.37 1.49
CA GLY A 33 8.09 -4.03 0.22
C GLY A 33 6.72 -3.73 -0.41
N CYS A 34 6.18 -2.54 -0.16
CA CYS A 34 4.98 -2.09 -0.87
C CYS A 34 5.31 -1.80 -2.34
N SER A 35 4.35 -2.05 -3.21
CA SER A 35 4.45 -1.77 -4.65
C SER A 35 3.51 -0.64 -5.02
N ARG A 36 3.98 0.27 -5.89
CA ARG A 36 3.14 1.38 -6.38
C ARG A 36 2.19 0.95 -7.48
N THR A 37 2.50 -0.14 -8.17
CA THR A 37 1.65 -0.76 -9.18
C THR A 37 1.54 -2.24 -8.86
N VAL A 38 0.32 -2.78 -8.92
CA VAL A 38 0.03 -4.20 -8.81
C VAL A 38 -0.88 -4.62 -9.95
N ASP A 39 -0.62 -5.77 -10.54
CA ASP A 39 -1.46 -6.38 -11.57
C ASP A 39 -2.19 -7.62 -11.04
N GLY A 40 -3.23 -8.02 -11.76
CA GLY A 40 -3.92 -9.28 -11.56
C GLY A 40 -4.47 -9.78 -12.89
N ASP A 41 -4.51 -11.09 -13.03
CA ASP A 41 -5.09 -11.73 -14.22
C ASP A 41 -6.61 -11.46 -14.33
N ASP A 42 -7.26 -11.25 -13.19
CA ASP A 42 -8.67 -10.90 -13.07
C ASP A 42 -8.93 -9.94 -11.89
N ALA A 43 -10.17 -9.45 -11.77
CA ALA A 43 -10.56 -8.51 -10.72
C ALA A 43 -10.41 -9.08 -9.30
N ARG A 44 -10.52 -10.41 -9.12
CA ARG A 44 -10.34 -11.06 -7.82
C ARG A 44 -8.87 -11.08 -7.45
N ARG A 45 -7.98 -11.46 -8.37
CA ARG A 45 -6.53 -11.43 -8.17
C ARG A 45 -6.02 -10.03 -7.89
N LEU A 46 -6.56 -9.02 -8.59
CA LEU A 46 -6.23 -7.63 -8.31
C LEU A 46 -6.70 -7.21 -6.91
N ALA A 47 -7.88 -7.63 -6.47
CA ALA A 47 -8.36 -7.34 -5.11
C ALA A 47 -7.47 -8.00 -4.05
N GLU A 48 -7.08 -9.26 -4.23
CA GLU A 48 -6.13 -9.97 -3.35
C GLU A 48 -4.79 -9.21 -3.25
N ALA A 49 -4.26 -8.75 -4.39
CA ALA A 49 -3.03 -7.96 -4.43
C ALA A 49 -3.18 -6.62 -3.71
N LEU A 50 -4.31 -5.92 -3.89
CA LEU A 50 -4.59 -4.64 -3.22
C LEU A 50 -4.77 -4.79 -1.71
N GLU A 51 -5.39 -5.87 -1.24
CA GLU A 51 -5.48 -6.22 0.17
C GLU A 51 -4.11 -6.43 0.81
N GLU A 52 -3.23 -7.14 0.10
CA GLU A 52 -1.85 -7.35 0.54
C GLU A 52 -1.08 -6.03 0.67
N GLN A 53 -1.22 -5.14 -0.31
CA GLN A 53 -0.63 -3.80 -0.23
C GLN A 53 -1.20 -3.01 0.94
N ARG A 54 -2.52 -3.05 1.17
CA ARG A 54 -3.16 -2.37 2.31
C ARG A 54 -2.63 -2.87 3.65
N ARG A 55 -2.42 -4.18 3.79
CA ARG A 55 -1.84 -4.80 5.00
C ARG A 55 -0.43 -4.28 5.26
N ARG A 56 0.46 -4.34 4.26
CA ARG A 56 1.85 -3.86 4.37
C ARG A 56 1.92 -2.37 4.69
N GLN A 57 1.08 -1.56 4.03
CA GLN A 57 0.99 -0.13 4.29
C GLN A 57 0.51 0.16 5.72
N ALA A 58 -0.48 -0.59 6.24
CA ALA A 58 -0.94 -0.44 7.61
C ALA A 58 0.16 -0.78 8.63
N GLU A 59 0.94 -1.83 8.37
CA GLU A 59 2.07 -2.22 9.19
C GLU A 59 3.18 -1.16 9.17
N ALA A 60 3.57 -0.67 7.99
CA ALA A 60 4.55 0.40 7.83
C ALA A 60 4.13 1.66 8.63
N ARG A 61 2.86 2.07 8.49
CA ARG A 61 2.30 3.20 9.25
C ARG A 61 2.32 2.95 10.75
N ARG A 62 2.08 1.71 11.21
CA ARG A 62 2.15 1.34 12.63
C ARG A 62 3.58 1.43 13.16
N LEU A 63 4.54 0.85 12.46
CA LEU A 63 5.95 0.87 12.84
C LEU A 63 6.50 2.29 12.91
N ARG A 64 6.15 3.14 11.94
CA ARG A 64 6.50 4.56 11.95
C ARG A 64 6.01 5.26 13.22
N ARG A 65 4.72 5.11 13.58
CA ARG A 65 4.16 5.71 14.80
C ARG A 65 4.84 5.22 16.07
N LEU A 66 5.19 3.94 16.15
CA LEU A 66 5.91 3.38 17.29
C LEU A 66 7.31 3.99 17.43
N ARG A 67 8.05 4.13 16.32
CA ARG A 67 9.37 4.78 16.30
C ARG A 67 9.28 6.25 16.72
N GLU A 68 8.31 7.00 16.18
CA GLU A 68 8.08 8.40 16.54
C GLU A 68 7.72 8.56 18.03
N THR A 69 6.92 7.66 18.58
CA THR A 69 6.55 7.68 20.01
C THR A 69 7.74 7.40 20.92
N ALA A 70 8.58 6.41 20.56
CA ALA A 70 9.79 6.10 21.31
C ALA A 70 10.80 7.26 21.30
N ALA A 71 11.00 7.90 20.14
CA ALA A 71 11.89 9.05 20.01
C ALA A 71 11.44 10.23 20.89
N ARG A 72 10.14 10.53 20.93
CA ARG A 72 9.60 11.59 21.80
C ARG A 72 9.82 11.31 23.29
N ARG A 73 9.70 10.05 23.72
CA ARG A 73 9.96 9.65 25.11
C ARG A 73 11.44 9.79 25.47
N GLY A 74 12.33 9.39 24.57
CA GLY A 74 13.78 9.54 24.76
C GLY A 74 14.26 10.99 24.78
N ALA A 75 13.62 11.88 24.02
CA ALA A 75 13.97 13.31 24.00
C ALA A 75 13.45 14.12 25.22
N ALA A 76 12.57 13.54 26.02
CA ALA A 76 12.00 14.15 27.22
C ALA A 76 12.65 13.67 28.53
N SER A 77 13.72 12.86 28.43
CA SER A 77 14.53 12.35 29.54
C SER A 77 15.90 13.01 29.54
#